data_AF-A0A921QRJ3-F1
#
_entry.id   AF-A0A921QRJ3-F1
#
_cell.length_a   1.000
_cell.length_b   1.000
_cell.length_c   1.000
_cell.angle_alpha   90.00
_cell.angle_beta   90.00
_cell.angle_gamma   90.00
#
_symmetry.space_group_name_H-M   'P 1'
#
loop_
_entity.id
_entity.type
_entity.pdbx_description
1 polymer ?
#
loop_
_entity_poly.entity_id
_entity_poly.type
_entity_poly.pdbx_seq_one_letter_code
_entity_poly.pdbx_strand_id
1 'polypeptide(L)'
;MVPDSAVEEMVSDSVVSLCPRCGTFHAGGVFSEECYQALRNARRCARCGLLHEDYDLPAKLFHCQEGFDCEIYIPNVDELVLRGNTIILPDHVTKRLQEHVDKMHEAKTAAREASNCFGKQ
;
A
#
# COMPACT_ATOMS: atom_id res chain seq x y z
N MET A 1 5.05 36.62 47.44
CA MET A 1 5.79 36.58 46.16
C MET A 1 6.38 35.19 46.03
N VAL A 2 5.78 34.36 45.19
CA VAL A 2 6.29 33.04 44.79
C VAL A 2 6.96 33.27 43.45
N PRO A 3 8.19 32.80 43.18
CA PRO A 3 8.77 32.96 41.86
C PRO A 3 8.04 32.02 40.90
N ASP A 4 7.61 32.55 39.76
CA ASP A 4 7.15 31.77 38.63
C ASP A 4 8.29 30.85 38.19
N SER A 5 8.13 29.55 38.45
CA SER A 5 9.02 28.53 37.88
C SER A 5 8.87 28.57 36.37
N ALA A 6 9.87 29.16 35.71
CA ALA A 6 10.06 29.05 34.29
C ALA A 6 10.11 27.57 33.92
N VAL A 7 9.10 27.12 33.18
CA VAL A 7 9.20 25.90 32.38
C VAL A 7 10.18 26.21 31.26
N GLU A 8 11.47 26.01 31.54
CA GLU A 8 12.50 25.97 30.50
C GLU A 8 12.07 24.86 29.54
N GLU A 9 11.54 25.26 28.37
CA GLU A 9 11.22 24.34 27.30
C GLU A 9 12.53 23.67 26.89
N MET A 10 12.69 22.42 27.28
CA MET A 10 13.84 21.57 26.95
C MET A 10 13.79 21.26 25.46
N VAL A 11 14.23 22.23 24.66
CA VAL A 11 14.51 22.08 23.24
C VAL A 11 15.58 21.00 23.14
N SER A 12 15.13 19.77 22.87
CA SER A 12 16.02 18.65 22.62
C SER A 12 16.70 18.93 21.30
N ASP A 13 17.94 19.43 21.37
CA ASP A 13 18.80 19.70 20.22
C ASP A 13 19.14 18.38 19.53
N SER A 14 18.18 17.89 18.74
CA SER A 14 18.23 16.57 18.14
C SER A 14 19.17 16.63 16.96
N VAL A 15 20.39 16.11 17.15
CA VAL A 15 21.43 16.13 16.14
C VAL A 15 20.96 15.36 14.91
N VAL A 16 20.74 16.10 13.82
CA VAL A 16 20.44 15.56 12.50
C VAL A 16 21.69 14.86 11.98
N SER A 17 21.56 13.59 11.58
CA SER A 17 22.68 12.77 11.10
C SER A 17 22.31 12.02 9.83
N LEU A 18 23.30 11.65 9.03
CA LEU A 18 23.09 10.80 7.86
C LEU A 18 22.70 9.40 8.33
N CYS A 19 21.49 8.98 7.99
CA CYS A 19 21.00 7.66 8.35
C CYS A 19 21.54 6.59 7.38
N PRO A 20 22.28 5.59 7.86
CA PRO A 20 22.83 4.54 6.99
C PRO A 20 21.76 3.62 6.39
N ARG A 21 20.53 3.66 6.93
CA ARG A 21 19.41 2.81 6.50
C ARG A 21 18.65 3.39 5.32
N CYS A 22 18.32 4.67 5.37
CA CYS A 22 17.53 5.34 4.33
C CYS A 22 18.36 6.33 3.47
N GLY A 23 19.60 6.62 3.85
CA GLY A 23 20.48 7.53 3.11
C GLY A 23 20.11 9.01 3.21
N THR A 24 19.20 9.38 4.10
CA THR A 24 18.75 10.78 4.29
C THR A 24 19.21 11.33 5.65
N PHE A 25 19.28 12.65 5.76
CA PHE A 25 19.62 13.35 7.00
C PHE A 25 18.37 13.55 7.84
N HIS A 26 18.32 13.00 9.05
CA HIS A 26 17.22 13.21 9.98
C HIS A 26 17.65 12.98 11.44
N ALA A 27 16.80 13.38 12.38
CA ALA A 27 17.00 13.16 13.81
C ALA A 27 16.56 11.74 14.23
N GLY A 28 16.82 11.33 15.47
CA GLY A 28 16.24 10.09 16.04
C GLY A 28 16.76 8.75 15.47
N GLY A 29 17.78 8.75 14.61
CA GLY A 29 18.44 7.54 14.10
C GLY A 29 17.53 6.62 13.28
N VAL A 30 17.96 5.37 13.06
CA VAL A 30 17.35 4.41 12.11
C VAL A 30 15.91 3.94 12.47
N PHE A 31 15.41 4.31 13.64
CA PHE A 31 14.07 4.01 14.15
C PHE A 31 13.15 5.23 14.18
N SER A 32 13.62 6.38 13.72
CA SER A 32 12.79 7.59 13.60
C SER A 32 11.68 7.41 12.57
N GLU A 33 10.60 8.16 12.77
CA GLU A 33 9.51 8.29 11.79
C GLU A 33 10.04 8.84 10.46
N GLU A 34 11.03 9.73 10.52
CA GLU A 34 11.69 10.31 9.36
C GLU A 34 12.40 9.23 8.53
N CYS A 35 13.11 8.30 9.18
CA CYS A 35 13.71 7.14 8.51
C CYS A 35 12.64 6.26 7.85
N TYR A 36 11.54 6.00 8.55
CA TYR A 36 10.45 5.18 8.06
C TYR A 36 9.79 5.81 6.82
N GLN A 37 9.48 7.11 6.89
CA GLN A 37 8.90 7.86 5.79
C GLN A 37 9.83 7.97 4.59
N ALA A 38 11.15 8.17 4.81
CA ALA A 38 12.15 8.16 3.74
C ALA A 38 12.17 6.83 2.98
N LEU A 39 12.15 5.71 3.70
CA LEU A 39 12.07 4.38 3.08
C LEU A 39 10.76 4.17 2.32
N ARG A 40 9.61 4.59 2.88
CA ARG A 40 8.33 4.51 2.16
C ARG A 40 8.34 5.33 0.88
N ASN A 41 8.90 6.53 0.92
CA ASN A 41 9.01 7.39 -0.25
C ASN A 41 9.92 6.77 -1.33
N ALA A 42 11.03 6.14 -0.92
CA ALA A 42 11.95 5.46 -1.85
C ALA A 42 11.33 4.22 -2.53
N ARG A 43 10.33 3.58 -1.90
CA ARG A 43 9.61 2.42 -2.45
C ARG A 43 8.38 2.78 -3.29
N ARG A 44 8.04 4.06 -3.42
CA ARG A 44 6.93 4.48 -4.28
C ARG A 44 7.21 4.10 -5.72
N CYS A 45 6.18 3.60 -6.39
CA CYS A 45 6.24 3.22 -7.77
C CYS A 45 6.58 4.44 -8.64
N ALA A 46 7.58 4.31 -9.52
CA ALA A 46 7.97 5.39 -10.43
C ALA A 46 6.86 5.75 -11.43
N ARG A 47 5.94 4.83 -11.72
CA ARG A 47 4.85 5.03 -12.68
C ARG A 47 3.66 5.77 -12.06
N CYS A 48 3.11 5.27 -10.96
CA CYS A 48 1.89 5.82 -10.36
C CYS A 48 2.12 6.62 -9.06
N GLY A 49 3.35 6.65 -8.53
CA GLY A 49 3.68 7.35 -7.30
C GLY A 49 3.15 6.68 -6.01
N LEU A 50 2.44 5.57 -6.11
CA LEU A 50 1.86 4.85 -4.97
C LEU A 50 2.82 3.82 -4.40
N LEU A 51 2.67 3.52 -3.12
CA LEU A 51 3.29 2.35 -2.51
C LEU A 51 2.36 1.14 -2.73
N HIS A 52 2.74 0.19 -3.59
CA HIS A 52 1.87 -0.94 -3.94
C HIS A 52 1.50 -1.81 -2.73
N GLU A 53 2.42 -1.94 -1.77
CA GLU A 53 2.24 -2.68 -0.52
C GLU A 53 0.96 -2.26 0.26
N ASP A 54 0.54 -0.99 0.12
CA ASP A 54 -0.67 -0.47 0.77
C ASP A 54 -1.97 -1.08 0.17
N TYR A 55 -1.90 -1.62 -1.05
CA TYR A 55 -3.05 -2.08 -1.84
C TYR A 55 -3.01 -3.59 -2.16
N ASP A 56 -1.95 -4.30 -1.79
CA ASP A 56 -1.83 -5.75 -2.04
C ASP A 56 -2.94 -6.55 -1.36
N LEU A 57 -3.30 -6.19 -0.12
CA LEU A 57 -4.34 -6.88 0.62
C LEU A 57 -5.74 -6.75 -0.03
N PRO A 58 -6.23 -5.54 -0.37
CA PRO A 58 -7.51 -5.43 -1.09
C PRO A 58 -7.47 -6.08 -2.48
N ALA A 59 -6.34 -6.02 -3.20
CA ALA A 59 -6.21 -6.70 -4.48
C ALA A 59 -6.39 -8.23 -4.37
N LYS A 60 -5.79 -8.82 -3.33
CA LYS A 60 -5.96 -10.24 -2.99
C LYS A 60 -7.39 -10.58 -2.60
N LEU A 61 -7.98 -9.79 -1.70
CA LEU A 61 -9.26 -10.10 -1.09
C LEU A 61 -10.43 -9.92 -2.05
N PHE A 62 -10.43 -8.84 -2.84
CA PHE A 62 -11.57 -8.47 -3.66
C PHE A 62 -11.45 -8.93 -5.11
N HIS A 63 -10.24 -8.99 -5.65
CA HIS A 63 -10.03 -9.20 -7.10
C HIS A 63 -9.26 -10.49 -7.43
N CYS A 64 -9.05 -11.36 -6.43
CA CYS A 64 -8.31 -12.62 -6.57
C CYS A 64 -6.90 -12.45 -7.19
N GLN A 65 -6.28 -11.28 -7.02
CA GLN A 65 -4.94 -11.01 -7.53
C GLN A 65 -3.87 -11.47 -6.53
N GLU A 66 -2.64 -11.74 -7.00
CA GLU A 66 -1.51 -12.00 -6.09
C GLU A 66 -0.98 -10.74 -5.40
N GLY A 67 -1.31 -9.56 -5.92
CA GLY A 67 -0.90 -8.25 -5.40
C GLY A 67 -1.52 -7.13 -6.21
N PHE A 68 -1.24 -5.89 -5.81
CA PHE A 68 -1.67 -4.72 -6.55
C PHE A 68 -0.78 -4.48 -7.77
N ASP A 69 -1.40 -4.50 -8.95
CA ASP A 69 -0.73 -4.17 -10.21
C ASP A 69 -1.21 -2.81 -10.72
N CYS A 70 -0.35 -1.79 -10.65
CA CYS A 70 -0.74 -0.45 -11.09
C CYS A 70 -1.11 -0.36 -12.57
N GLU A 71 -0.69 -1.27 -13.44
CA GLU A 71 -1.06 -1.26 -14.86
C GLU A 71 -2.50 -1.70 -15.08
N ILE A 72 -2.99 -2.62 -14.25
CA ILE A 72 -4.37 -3.12 -14.29
C ILE A 72 -5.32 -2.11 -13.65
N TYR A 73 -4.96 -1.59 -12.46
CA TYR A 73 -5.83 -0.74 -11.67
C TYR A 73 -5.81 0.73 -12.11
N ILE A 74 -4.66 1.18 -12.62
CA ILE A 74 -4.44 2.58 -13.03
C ILE A 74 -3.90 2.56 -14.46
N PRO A 75 -4.73 2.23 -15.47
CA PRO A 75 -4.27 2.15 -16.85
C PRO A 75 -3.76 3.50 -17.36
N ASN A 76 -4.44 4.59 -16.99
CA ASN A 76 -4.00 5.97 -17.20
C ASN A 76 -3.68 6.64 -15.85
N VAL A 77 -2.42 7.02 -15.65
CA VAL A 77 -1.98 7.66 -14.40
C VAL A 77 -2.50 9.09 -14.29
N ASP A 78 -2.71 9.78 -15.42
CA ASP A 78 -3.22 11.16 -15.43
C ASP A 78 -4.68 11.24 -14.96
N GLU A 79 -5.41 10.13 -15.03
CA GLU A 79 -6.80 10.00 -14.55
C GLU A 79 -6.89 9.43 -13.13
N LEU A 80 -5.76 9.20 -12.46
CA LEU A 80 -5.75 8.67 -11.11
C LEU A 80 -6.42 9.63 -10.13
N VAL A 81 -7.54 9.18 -9.54
CA VAL A 81 -8.24 9.92 -8.49
C VAL A 81 -8.01 9.22 -7.14
N LEU A 82 -7.44 9.96 -6.20
CA LEU A 82 -7.23 9.53 -4.81
C LEU A 82 -8.15 10.31 -3.87
N ARG A 83 -8.82 9.59 -2.97
CA ARG A 83 -9.50 10.16 -1.80
C ARG A 83 -8.80 9.64 -0.55
N GLY A 84 -7.86 10.42 -0.01
CA GLY A 84 -6.94 9.94 1.02
C GLY A 84 -6.10 8.78 0.47
N ASN A 85 -6.19 7.61 1.11
CA ASN A 85 -5.52 6.38 0.68
C ASN A 85 -6.42 5.47 -0.18
N THR A 86 -7.56 5.96 -0.64
CA THR A 86 -8.50 5.18 -1.46
C THR A 86 -8.37 5.57 -2.92
N ILE A 87 -8.01 4.61 -3.78
CA ILE A 87 -8.04 4.76 -5.23
C ILE A 87 -9.49 4.64 -5.70
N ILE A 88 -9.96 5.62 -6.48
CA ILE A 88 -11.25 5.57 -7.14
C ILE A 88 -11.05 4.98 -8.53
N LEU A 89 -11.50 3.75 -8.73
CA LEU A 89 -11.34 3.04 -10.00
C LEU A 89 -12.40 3.49 -11.02
N PRO A 90 -12.02 3.76 -12.27
CA PRO A 90 -12.96 4.00 -13.36
C PRO A 90 -13.85 2.77 -13.62
N ASP A 91 -15.08 2.97 -14.10
CA ASP A 91 -16.05 1.90 -14.36
C ASP A 91 -15.50 0.80 -15.28
N HIS A 92 -14.74 1.17 -16.30
CA HIS A 92 -14.16 0.22 -17.24
C HIS A 92 -13.12 -0.70 -16.58
N VAL A 93 -12.38 -0.21 -15.58
CA VAL A 93 -11.43 -1.01 -14.80
C VAL A 93 -12.19 -1.96 -13.88
N THR A 94 -13.16 -1.43 -13.14
CA THR A 94 -13.99 -2.23 -12.21
C THR A 94 -14.71 -3.35 -12.94
N LYS A 95 -15.25 -3.09 -14.14
CA LYS A 95 -15.89 -4.12 -14.97
C LYS A 95 -14.93 -5.24 -15.35
N ARG A 96 -13.70 -4.91 -15.78
CA ARG A 96 -12.69 -5.92 -16.14
C ARG A 96 -12.24 -6.75 -14.93
N LEU A 97 -12.12 -6.11 -13.76
CA LEU A 97 -11.79 -6.81 -12.51
C LEU A 97 -12.91 -7.77 -12.12
N GLN A 98 -14.18 -7.35 -12.23
CA GLN A 98 -15.32 -8.21 -11.93
C GLN A 98 -15.38 -9.42 -12.86
N GLU A 99 -15.21 -9.22 -14.17
CA GLU A 99 -15.17 -10.32 -15.14
C GLU A 99 -14.06 -11.33 -14.84
N HIS A 100 -12.93 -10.88 -14.28
CA HIS A 100 -11.85 -11.77 -13.86
C HIS A 100 -12.22 -12.58 -12.61
N VAL A 101 -12.82 -11.94 -11.60
CA VAL A 101 -13.29 -12.60 -10.38
C VAL A 101 -14.33 -13.67 -10.70
N ASP A 102 -15.29 -13.36 -11.57
CA ASP A 102 -16.35 -14.28 -11.97
C ASP A 102 -15.76 -15.53 -12.64
N LYS A 103 -14.83 -15.35 -13.60
CA LYS A 103 -14.10 -16.46 -14.24
C LYS A 103 -13.34 -17.32 -13.24
N MET A 104 -12.68 -16.70 -12.26
CA MET A 104 -11.94 -17.42 -11.23
C MET A 104 -12.87 -18.20 -10.31
N HIS A 105 -14.05 -17.66 -10.00
CA HIS A 105 -15.06 -18.36 -9.22
C HIS A 105 -15.62 -19.56 -9.97
N GLU A 106 -15.98 -19.40 -11.25
CA GLU A 106 -16.44 -20.47 -12.14
C GLU A 106 -15.42 -21.61 -12.26
N ALA A 107 -14.14 -21.27 -12.43
CA ALA A 107 -13.06 -22.26 -12.49
C ALA A 107 -12.91 -23.04 -11.17
N LYS A 108 -13.03 -22.36 -10.02
CA LYS A 108 -12.99 -22.99 -8.69
C LYS A 108 -14.19 -23.90 -8.46
N THR A 109 -15.39 -23.50 -8.86
CA THR A 109 -16.59 -24.35 -8.74
C THR A 109 -16.46 -25.59 -9.61
N ALA A 110 -16.04 -25.45 -10.87
CA ALA A 110 -15.85 -26.57 -11.78
C ALA A 110 -14.78 -27.55 -11.28
N ALA A 111 -13.67 -27.06 -10.75
CA ALA A 111 -12.61 -27.91 -10.18
C ALA A 111 -13.10 -28.71 -8.97
N ARG A 112 -13.90 -28.09 -8.09
CA ARG A 112 -14.46 -28.74 -6.90
C ARG A 112 -15.48 -29.82 -7.27
N GLU A 113 -16.31 -29.57 -8.29
CA GLU A 113 -17.24 -30.56 -8.84
C GLU A 113 -16.49 -31.75 -9.44
N ALA A 114 -15.45 -31.49 -10.24
CA ALA A 114 -14.61 -32.55 -10.80
C ALA A 114 -13.98 -33.40 -9.68
N SER A 115 -13.37 -32.79 -8.65
CA SER A 115 -12.79 -33.53 -7.52
C SER A 115 -13.82 -34.38 -6.75
N ASN A 116 -15.06 -33.91 -6.62
CA ASN A 116 -16.13 -34.64 -5.95
C ASN A 116 -16.67 -35.82 -6.79
N CYS A 117 -16.61 -35.73 -8.12
CA CYS A 117 -16.94 -36.84 -9.01
C CYS A 117 -15.90 -37.97 -8.97
N PHE A 118 -14.60 -37.65 -8.79
CA PHE A 118 -13.54 -38.66 -8.67
C PHE A 118 -13.49 -39.37 -7.32
N GLY A 119 -14.06 -38.80 -6.26
CA GLY A 119 -14.09 -39.40 -4.92
C GLY A 119 -15.25 -40.38 -4.66
N LYS A 120 -16.10 -40.66 -5.66
CA LYS A 120 -17.29 -41.52 -5.55
C LYS A 120 -17.19 -42.84 -6.34
N GLN A 121 -15.99 -43.25 -6.76
CA GLN A 121 -15.76 -44.55 -7.41
C GLN A 121 -15.26 -45.60 -6.43
#